data_AF-A0A925LVX3-F1
#
_entry.id   AF-A0A925LVX3-F1
#
_cell.length_a   1.000
_cell.length_b   1.000
_cell.length_c   1.000
_cell.angle_alpha   90.00
_cell.angle_beta   90.00
_cell.angle_gamma   90.00
#
_symmetry.space_group_name_H-M   'P 1'
#
loop_
_entity.id
_entity.type
_entity.pdbx_description
1 polymer ?
#
loop_
_entity_poly.entity_id
_entity_poly.type
_entity_poly.pdbx_seq_one_letter_code
_entity_poly.pdbx_strand_id
1 'polypeptide(L)'
;MNRERFIRQRRSDWQQFEALVSRLRSRRQRKWASRDVADLSRLYRSICYDLSLVQSREWGARLEQYLNDLVAQGHNALYRSAPRSLSVVWDFFAYDFPRTFRRRIGAFSLSLALFLIPFLVSTLVGWQRPDIAEMIAGKESLEGASQNFGQELYTDMDAKYAG
;
A
#
# COMPACT_ATOMS: atom_id res chain seq x y z
N MET A 1 -45.15 15.45 -0.80
CA MET A 1 -45.04 14.26 0.07
C MET A 1 -44.99 14.73 1.53
N ASN A 2 -45.83 14.17 2.40
CA ASN A 2 -45.87 14.51 3.83
C ASN A 2 -44.74 13.79 4.59
N ARG A 3 -44.17 14.44 5.61
CA ARG A 3 -43.04 13.96 6.44
C ARG A 3 -43.29 12.56 7.01
N GLU A 4 -44.47 12.30 7.56
CA GLU A 4 -44.78 11.01 8.19
C GLU A 4 -44.79 9.85 7.19
N ARG A 5 -45.30 10.10 5.97
CA ARG A 5 -45.32 9.11 4.90
C ARG A 5 -43.91 8.79 4.41
N PHE A 6 -43.06 9.82 4.30
CA PHE A 6 -41.64 9.66 3.96
C PHE A 6 -40.91 8.80 5.00
N ILE A 7 -41.03 9.14 6.28
CA ILE A 7 -40.41 8.38 7.37
C ILE A 7 -40.87 6.93 7.33
N ARG A 8 -42.19 6.68 7.20
CA ARG A 8 -42.74 5.32 7.18
C ARG A 8 -42.17 4.48 6.04
N GLN A 9 -41.97 5.08 4.87
CA GLN A 9 -41.44 4.40 3.69
C GLN A 9 -39.93 4.10 3.83
N ARG A 10 -39.13 5.09 4.25
CA ARG A 10 -37.67 4.99 4.29
C ARG A 10 -37.10 4.33 5.54
N ARG A 11 -37.87 4.25 6.62
CA ARG A 11 -37.43 3.63 7.88
C ARG A 11 -36.98 2.18 7.71
N SER A 12 -37.60 1.43 6.81
CA SER A 12 -37.20 0.04 6.51
C SER A 12 -35.78 -0.03 5.93
N ASP A 13 -35.43 0.88 5.01
CA ASP A 13 -34.10 0.98 4.42
C ASP A 13 -33.06 1.41 5.46
N TRP A 14 -33.41 2.37 6.34
CA TRP A 14 -32.51 2.83 7.41
C TRP A 14 -32.18 1.70 8.39
N GLN A 15 -33.17 0.91 8.77
CA GLN A 15 -32.98 -0.26 9.64
C GLN A 15 -32.14 -1.35 8.97
N GLN A 16 -32.37 -1.62 7.68
CA GLN A 16 -31.56 -2.58 6.92
C GLN A 16 -30.09 -2.14 6.87
N PHE A 17 -29.85 -0.86 6.61
CA PHE A 17 -28.50 -0.29 6.59
C PHE A 17 -27.82 -0.40 7.96
N GLU A 18 -28.50 -0.06 9.04
CA GLU A 18 -27.97 -0.17 10.41
C GLU A 18 -27.65 -1.62 10.79
N ALA A 19 -28.52 -2.56 10.43
CA ALA A 19 -28.27 -3.99 10.59
C ALA A 19 -27.05 -4.47 9.77
N LEU A 20 -26.87 -3.93 8.56
CA LEU A 20 -25.72 -4.27 7.73
C LEU A 20 -24.42 -3.73 8.32
N VAL A 21 -24.39 -2.45 8.72
CA VAL A 21 -23.22 -1.81 9.33
C VAL A 21 -22.83 -2.46 10.66
N SER A 22 -23.79 -2.84 11.50
CA SER A 22 -23.52 -3.53 12.78
C SER A 22 -22.96 -4.94 12.59
N ARG A 23 -23.46 -5.70 11.60
CA ARG A 23 -22.88 -7.00 11.21
C ARG A 23 -21.43 -6.85 10.72
N LEU A 24 -21.14 -5.78 9.99
CA LEU A 24 -19.79 -5.50 9.48
C LEU A 24 -18.82 -5.08 10.60
N ARG A 25 -19.28 -4.29 11.58
CA ARG A 25 -18.47 -3.93 12.75
C ARG A 25 -18.12 -5.12 13.64
N SER A 26 -19.06 -6.04 13.85
CA SER A 26 -18.86 -7.22 14.70
C SER A 26 -17.98 -8.30 14.06
N ARG A 27 -18.05 -8.46 12.73
CA ARG A 27 -17.24 -9.46 11.97
C ARG A 27 -15.98 -8.86 11.38
N ARG A 28 -15.13 -8.25 12.20
CA ARG A 28 -13.82 -7.63 11.88
C ARG A 28 -12.86 -8.45 10.96
N GLN A 29 -13.18 -9.71 10.62
CA GLN A 29 -12.28 -10.66 9.95
C GLN A 29 -12.89 -11.43 8.75
N ARG A 30 -14.18 -11.29 8.41
CA ARG A 30 -14.74 -12.06 7.28
C ARG A 30 -14.72 -11.22 6.00
N LYS A 31 -14.08 -11.72 4.94
CA LYS A 31 -14.08 -11.13 3.59
C LYS A 31 -15.50 -10.69 3.25
N TRP A 32 -15.69 -9.41 2.91
CA TRP A 32 -16.98 -8.89 2.50
C TRP A 32 -17.41 -9.65 1.25
N ALA A 33 -18.61 -10.23 1.23
CA ALA A 33 -19.15 -10.74 -0.03
C ALA A 33 -19.39 -9.54 -0.95
N SER A 34 -19.03 -9.64 -2.24
CA SER A 34 -19.18 -8.53 -3.18
C SER A 34 -20.62 -7.99 -3.26
N ARG A 35 -21.61 -8.85 -3.00
CA ARG A 35 -23.03 -8.49 -2.90
C ARG A 35 -23.30 -7.56 -1.70
N ASP A 36 -22.75 -7.86 -0.53
CA ASP A 36 -22.95 -7.05 0.68
C ASP A 36 -22.34 -5.64 0.53
N VAL A 37 -21.19 -5.52 -0.16
CA VAL A 37 -20.56 -4.22 -0.48
C VAL A 37 -21.45 -3.40 -1.41
N ALA A 38 -21.99 -4.03 -2.45
CA ALA A 38 -22.86 -3.37 -3.42
C ALA A 38 -24.16 -2.89 -2.77
N ASP A 39 -24.78 -3.73 -1.93
CA ASP A 39 -26.00 -3.38 -1.20
C ASP A 39 -25.76 -2.26 -0.19
N LEU A 40 -24.64 -2.28 0.54
CA LEU A 40 -24.25 -1.18 1.44
C LEU A 40 -24.08 0.12 0.67
N SER A 41 -23.36 0.09 -0.46
CA SER A 41 -23.09 1.27 -1.28
C SER A 41 -24.39 1.89 -1.84
N ARG A 42 -25.34 1.03 -2.23
CA ARG A 42 -26.66 1.45 -2.70
C ARG A 42 -27.47 2.13 -1.60
N LEU A 43 -27.57 1.49 -0.43
CA LEU A 43 -28.31 2.04 0.73
C LEU A 43 -27.68 3.34 1.24
N TYR A 44 -26.34 3.41 1.28
CA TYR A 44 -25.61 4.62 1.67
C TYR A 44 -25.98 5.83 0.82
N ARG A 45 -25.93 5.71 -0.51
CA ARG A 45 -26.34 6.80 -1.43
C ARG A 45 -27.79 7.21 -1.21
N SER A 46 -28.66 6.24 -0.96
CA SER A 46 -30.08 6.45 -0.67
C SER A 46 -30.29 7.29 0.60
N ILE A 47 -29.50 7.04 1.65
CA ILE A 47 -29.55 7.78 2.92
C ILE A 47 -28.97 9.19 2.75
N CYS A 48 -27.88 9.36 1.98
CA CYS A 48 -27.34 10.69 1.68
C CYS A 48 -28.38 11.56 0.95
N TYR A 49 -29.14 10.96 0.02
CA TYR A 49 -30.25 11.63 -0.63
C TYR A 49 -31.34 12.01 0.39
N ASP A 50 -31.72 11.11 1.30
CA ASP A 50 -32.70 11.41 2.35
C ASP A 50 -32.29 12.56 3.25
N LEU A 51 -31.01 12.59 3.65
CA LEU A 51 -30.46 13.66 4.47
C LEU A 51 -30.59 15.01 3.74
N SER A 52 -30.20 15.07 2.46
CA SER A 52 -30.33 16.29 1.64
C SER A 52 -31.79 16.75 1.52
N LEU A 53 -32.73 15.80 1.39
CA LEU A 53 -34.16 16.11 1.26
C LEU A 53 -34.75 16.61 2.59
N VAL A 54 -34.32 16.04 3.72
CA VAL A 54 -34.73 16.48 5.06
C VAL A 54 -34.18 17.87 5.35
N GLN A 55 -32.93 18.15 4.98
CA GLN A 55 -32.30 19.46 5.10
C GLN A 55 -33.01 20.51 4.24
N SER A 56 -33.26 20.22 2.97
CA SER A 56 -33.90 21.17 2.05
C SER A 56 -35.34 21.51 2.42
N ARG A 57 -36.01 20.64 3.19
CA ARG A 57 -37.42 20.81 3.61
C ARG A 57 -37.58 21.16 5.08
N GLU A 58 -36.48 21.33 5.80
CA GLU A 58 -36.45 21.68 7.23
C GLU A 58 -37.37 20.79 8.08
N TRP A 59 -37.41 19.47 7.80
CA TRP A 59 -38.32 18.53 8.46
C TRP A 59 -37.98 18.22 9.94
N GLY A 60 -37.00 18.92 10.51
CA GLY A 60 -36.67 18.97 11.92
C GLY A 60 -35.29 18.40 12.27
N ALA A 61 -34.61 19.07 13.19
CA ALA A 61 -33.21 18.79 13.57
C ALA A 61 -32.98 17.34 14.07
N ARG A 62 -33.95 16.73 14.77
CA ARG A 62 -33.81 15.35 15.27
C ARG A 62 -33.71 14.33 14.13
N LEU A 63 -34.49 14.51 13.06
CA LEU A 63 -34.47 13.58 11.93
C LEU A 63 -33.19 13.77 11.12
N GLU A 64 -32.76 15.01 10.95
CA GLU A 64 -31.50 15.35 10.30
C GLU A 64 -30.31 14.73 11.02
N GLN A 65 -30.22 14.91 12.35
CA GLN A 65 -29.17 14.31 13.17
C GLN A 65 -29.13 12.78 13.05
N TYR A 66 -30.29 12.12 13.12
CA TYR A 66 -30.38 10.67 12.96
C TYR A 66 -29.81 10.19 11.61
N LEU A 67 -30.17 10.86 10.52
CA LEU A 67 -29.67 10.52 9.18
C LEU A 67 -28.18 10.85 9.03
N ASN A 68 -27.72 11.95 9.63
CA ASN A 68 -26.31 12.32 9.62
C ASN A 68 -25.45 11.27 10.34
N ASP A 69 -25.93 10.76 11.49
CA ASP A 69 -25.25 9.68 12.22
C ASP A 69 -25.18 8.38 11.39
N LEU A 70 -26.25 8.03 10.68
CA LEU A 70 -26.26 6.91 9.74
C LEU A 70 -25.20 7.08 8.63
N VAL A 71 -25.14 8.27 8.01
CA VAL A 71 -24.16 8.59 6.97
C VAL A 71 -22.73 8.49 7.51
N ALA A 72 -22.47 9.04 8.71
CA ALA A 72 -21.16 8.97 9.35
C ALA A 72 -20.72 7.53 9.64
N GLN A 73 -21.66 6.68 10.07
CA GLN A 73 -21.41 5.25 10.27
C GLN A 73 -21.11 4.52 8.96
N GLY A 74 -21.84 4.84 7.89
CA GLY A 74 -21.62 4.32 6.53
C GLY A 74 -20.27 4.70 5.94
N HIS A 75 -19.90 5.96 6.08
CA HIS A 75 -18.63 6.48 5.59
C HIS A 75 -17.46 5.76 6.25
N ASN A 76 -17.52 5.56 7.56
CA ASN A 76 -16.56 4.74 8.29
C ASN A 76 -16.56 3.27 7.83
N ALA A 77 -17.69 2.69 7.43
CA ALA A 77 -17.72 1.29 6.98
C ALA A 77 -17.17 1.10 5.55
N LEU A 78 -17.45 2.04 4.64
CA LEU A 78 -17.06 1.97 3.22
C LEU A 78 -15.64 2.46 2.97
N TYR A 79 -15.25 3.58 3.59
CA TYR A 79 -14.00 4.28 3.27
C TYR A 79 -12.90 4.06 4.31
N ARG A 80 -13.22 3.61 5.52
CA ARG A 80 -12.18 3.17 6.45
C ARG A 80 -11.71 1.80 5.96
N SER A 81 -10.61 1.84 5.20
CA SER A 81 -9.90 0.65 4.74
C SER A 81 -9.81 -0.36 5.88
N ALA A 82 -10.29 -1.59 5.63
CA ALA A 82 -9.92 -2.72 6.45
C ALA A 82 -8.40 -2.65 6.68
N PRO A 83 -7.89 -2.79 7.91
CA PRO A 83 -6.45 -2.74 8.15
C PRO A 83 -5.83 -3.72 7.15
N ARG A 84 -5.00 -3.21 6.23
CA ARG A 84 -4.37 -3.98 5.15
C ARG A 84 -3.95 -5.32 5.74
N SER A 85 -4.70 -6.38 5.49
CA SER A 85 -4.32 -7.67 6.04
C SER A 85 -3.03 -8.02 5.33
N LEU A 86 -1.98 -8.30 6.09
CA LEU A 86 -0.70 -8.74 5.54
C LEU A 86 -0.91 -9.94 4.59
N SER A 87 -2.00 -10.71 4.77
CA SER A 87 -2.45 -11.76 3.87
C SER A 87 -2.79 -11.29 2.44
N VAL A 88 -3.31 -10.08 2.21
CA VAL A 88 -3.54 -9.58 0.83
C VAL A 88 -2.22 -9.17 0.16
N VAL A 89 -1.26 -8.66 0.94
CA VAL A 89 0.09 -8.36 0.44
C VAL A 89 0.83 -9.67 0.11
N TRP A 90 0.71 -10.69 0.96
CA TRP A 90 1.26 -12.02 0.71
C TRP A 90 0.57 -12.74 -0.46
N ASP A 91 -0.76 -12.67 -0.60
CA ASP A 91 -1.47 -13.25 -1.75
C ASP A 91 -1.08 -12.54 -3.06
N PHE A 92 -0.90 -11.21 -3.04
CA PHE A 92 -0.42 -10.45 -4.18
C PHE A 92 1.03 -10.83 -4.55
N PHE A 93 1.92 -10.99 -3.55
CA PHE A 93 3.29 -11.46 -3.76
C PHE A 93 3.37 -12.92 -4.21
N ALA A 94 2.46 -13.79 -3.75
CA ALA A 94 2.49 -15.22 -4.03
C ALA A 94 1.82 -15.58 -5.37
N TYR A 95 0.80 -14.84 -5.80
CA TYR A 95 0.00 -15.19 -7.00
C TYR A 95 0.10 -14.18 -8.14
N ASP A 96 -0.03 -12.88 -7.87
CA ASP A 96 -0.04 -11.84 -8.92
C ASP A 96 1.38 -11.45 -9.38
N PHE A 97 2.32 -11.41 -8.44
CA PHE A 97 3.72 -11.07 -8.71
C PHE A 97 4.43 -12.09 -9.63
N PRO A 98 4.40 -13.42 -9.39
CA PRO A 98 5.11 -14.37 -10.25
C PRO A 98 4.47 -14.53 -11.63
N ARG A 99 3.18 -14.19 -11.79
CA ARG A 99 2.48 -14.24 -13.08
C ARG A 99 2.85 -13.06 -13.98
N THR A 100 3.08 -11.90 -13.39
CA THR A 100 3.54 -10.69 -14.11
C THR A 100 5.05 -10.74 -14.38
N PHE A 101 5.83 -11.22 -13.42
CA PHE A 101 7.28 -11.41 -13.55
C PHE A 101 7.64 -12.39 -14.67
N ARG A 102 6.92 -13.51 -14.79
CA ARG A 102 7.13 -14.49 -15.89
C ARG A 102 6.83 -13.94 -17.29
N ARG A 103 5.98 -12.92 -17.41
CA ARG A 103 5.60 -12.34 -18.72
C ARG A 103 6.64 -11.36 -19.28
N ARG A 104 7.62 -10.91 -18.49
CA ARG A 104 8.67 -9.95 -18.90
C ARG A 104 10.09 -10.37 -18.49
N ILE A 105 10.30 -11.67 -18.23
CA ILE A 105 11.61 -12.18 -17.81
C ILE A 105 12.68 -12.03 -18.91
N GLY A 106 12.27 -11.97 -20.18
CA GLY A 106 13.20 -11.79 -21.31
C GLY A 106 14.02 -10.49 -21.20
N ALA A 107 13.36 -9.35 -21.00
CA ALA A 107 14.07 -8.06 -20.88
C ALA A 107 14.91 -7.97 -19.59
N PHE A 108 14.39 -8.48 -18.47
CA PHE A 108 15.12 -8.49 -17.20
C PHE A 108 16.35 -9.40 -17.25
N SER A 109 16.22 -10.60 -17.81
CA SER A 109 17.34 -11.52 -18.01
C SER A 109 18.39 -10.98 -18.97
N LEU A 110 17.97 -10.23 -20.01
CA LEU A 110 18.88 -9.59 -20.95
C LEU A 110 19.67 -8.46 -20.28
N SER A 111 19.01 -7.58 -19.52
CA SER A 111 19.69 -6.53 -18.75
C SER A 111 20.63 -7.12 -17.68
N LEU A 112 20.19 -8.19 -17.00
CA LEU A 112 21.02 -8.89 -16.03
C LEU A 112 22.24 -9.53 -16.71
N ALA A 113 22.06 -10.20 -17.85
CA ALA A 113 23.17 -10.80 -18.61
C ALA A 113 24.15 -9.72 -19.11
N LEU A 114 23.65 -8.61 -19.65
CA LEU A 114 24.48 -7.49 -20.10
C LEU A 114 25.28 -6.84 -18.98
N PHE A 115 24.84 -6.92 -17.73
CA PHE A 115 25.59 -6.44 -16.58
C PHE A 115 26.54 -7.51 -16.01
N LEU A 116 26.03 -8.72 -15.79
CA LEU A 116 26.73 -9.79 -15.08
C LEU A 116 27.89 -10.36 -15.90
N ILE A 117 27.71 -10.49 -17.22
CA ILE A 117 28.75 -11.07 -18.11
C ILE A 117 29.99 -10.17 -18.14
N PRO A 118 29.91 -8.86 -18.46
CA PRO A 118 31.09 -7.99 -18.44
C PRO A 118 31.70 -7.86 -17.05
N PHE A 119 30.88 -7.88 -15.99
CA PHE A 119 31.37 -7.84 -14.61
C PHE A 119 32.25 -9.07 -14.30
N LEU A 120 31.73 -10.28 -14.51
CA LEU A 120 32.48 -11.51 -14.27
C LEU A 120 33.72 -11.62 -15.16
N VAL A 121 33.61 -11.23 -16.43
CA VAL A 121 34.76 -11.21 -17.36
C VAL A 121 35.82 -10.23 -16.86
N SER A 122 35.44 -9.01 -16.47
CA SER A 122 36.38 -8.01 -15.93
C SER A 122 37.06 -8.49 -14.65
N THR A 123 36.31 -9.12 -13.74
CA THR A 123 36.87 -9.67 -12.49
C THR A 123 37.84 -10.81 -12.75
N LEU A 124 37.49 -11.75 -13.64
CA LEU A 124 38.36 -12.89 -13.98
C LEU A 124 39.64 -12.42 -14.70
N VAL A 125 39.51 -11.49 -15.66
CA VAL A 125 40.64 -10.92 -16.38
C VAL A 125 41.55 -10.14 -15.44
N GLY A 126 41.00 -9.32 -14.55
CA GLY A 126 41.76 -8.60 -13.54
C GLY A 126 42.50 -9.52 -12.57
N TRP A 127 41.90 -10.67 -12.21
CA TRP A 127 42.55 -11.63 -11.33
C TRP A 127 43.72 -12.37 -12.02
N GLN A 128 43.62 -12.65 -13.31
CA GLN A 128 44.68 -13.35 -14.06
C GLN A 128 45.80 -12.43 -14.58
N ARG A 129 45.54 -11.13 -14.73
CA ARG A 129 46.47 -10.16 -15.33
C ARG A 129 46.54 -8.87 -14.49
N PRO A 130 47.38 -8.83 -13.43
CA PRO A 130 47.60 -7.61 -12.65
C PRO A 130 48.16 -6.46 -13.50
N ASP A 131 48.85 -6.76 -14.60
CA ASP A 131 49.40 -5.77 -15.55
C ASP A 131 48.32 -4.87 -16.20
N ILE A 132 47.08 -5.36 -16.32
CA ILE A 132 45.97 -4.59 -16.92
C ILE A 132 45.43 -3.55 -15.93
N ALA A 133 45.48 -3.83 -14.62
CA ALA A 133 45.12 -2.87 -13.59
C ALA A 133 46.11 -1.70 -13.57
N GLU A 134 47.42 -1.97 -13.72
CA GLU A 134 48.44 -0.92 -13.85
C GLU A 134 48.24 -0.05 -15.10
N MET A 135 47.82 -0.64 -16.23
CA MET A 135 47.60 0.09 -17.48
C MET A 135 46.33 0.96 -17.47
N ILE A 136 45.27 0.53 -16.79
CA ILE A 136 43.98 1.25 -16.74
C ILE A 136 43.92 2.26 -15.60
N ALA A 137 44.40 1.90 -14.40
CA ALA A 137 44.38 2.79 -13.23
C ALA A 137 45.57 3.78 -13.23
N GLY A 138 46.66 3.45 -13.92
CA GLY A 138 47.93 4.17 -13.83
C GLY A 138 48.63 3.89 -12.49
N LYS A 139 49.95 3.79 -12.53
CA LYS A 139 50.78 3.48 -11.34
C LYS A 139 50.54 4.45 -10.18
N GLU A 140 50.26 5.72 -10.48
CA GLU A 140 49.99 6.77 -9.50
C GLU A 140 48.69 6.53 -8.69
N SER A 141 47.63 6.00 -9.32
CA SER A 141 46.37 5.68 -8.61
C SER A 141 46.49 4.43 -7.74
N LEU A 142 47.33 3.46 -8.14
CA LEU A 142 47.59 2.25 -7.36
C LEU A 142 48.46 2.54 -6.14
N GLU A 143 49.48 3.41 -6.28
CA GLU A 143 50.27 3.89 -5.15
C GLU A 143 49.41 4.70 -4.17
N GLY A 144 48.56 5.62 -4.66
CA GLY A 144 47.62 6.36 -3.81
C GLY A 144 46.57 5.50 -3.12
N ALA A 145 46.07 4.45 -3.78
CA ALA A 145 45.16 3.48 -3.17
C ALA A 145 45.88 2.65 -2.09
N SER A 146 47.12 2.21 -2.31
CA SER A 146 47.89 1.48 -1.30
C SER A 146 48.19 2.31 -0.06
N GLN A 147 48.45 3.62 -0.22
CA GLN A 147 48.67 4.55 0.88
C GLN A 147 47.37 4.81 1.68
N ASN A 148 46.23 4.96 1.00
CA ASN A 148 44.95 5.25 1.66
C ASN A 148 44.26 4.00 2.26
N PHE A 149 44.36 2.84 1.61
CA PHE A 149 43.74 1.59 2.07
C PHE A 149 44.69 0.72 2.93
N GLY A 150 45.97 1.09 3.01
CA GLY A 150 46.94 0.47 3.92
C GLY A 150 46.88 1.00 5.36
N GLN A 151 46.18 2.10 5.59
CA GLN A 151 45.93 2.62 6.94
C GLN A 151 44.72 1.91 7.56
N GLU A 152 44.88 1.35 8.77
CA GLU A 152 43.76 0.77 9.51
C GLU A 152 42.66 1.82 9.70
N LEU A 153 41.49 1.58 9.11
CA LEU A 153 40.30 2.46 9.14
C LEU A 153 39.79 2.84 10.55
N TYR A 154 40.41 2.35 11.61
CA TYR A 154 39.97 2.47 13.00
C TYR A 154 40.94 3.20 13.95
N THR A 155 42.06 3.76 13.47
CA THR A 155 42.98 4.46 14.40
C THR A 155 42.48 5.80 14.91
N ASP A 156 41.61 6.50 14.15
CA ASP A 156 41.17 7.86 14.49
C ASP A 156 39.98 7.89 15.49
N MET A 157 39.18 6.82 15.55
CA MET A 157 38.07 6.73 16.52
C MET A 157 38.54 6.40 17.93
N ASP A 158 39.55 5.54 18.08
CA ASP A 158 40.06 5.15 19.40
C ASP A 158 40.78 6.32 20.10
N ALA A 159 41.46 7.19 19.33
CA ALA A 159 42.13 8.38 19.87
C ALA A 159 41.17 9.43 20.46
N LYS A 160 39.93 9.50 19.98
CA LYS A 160 38.94 10.50 20.41
C LYS A 160 38.17 10.11 21.68
N TYR A 161 38.18 8.83 22.05
CA TYR A 161 37.50 8.30 23.24
C TYR A 161 38.48 7.80 24.32
N ALA A 162 39.79 7.87 24.08
CA ALA A 162 40.84 7.44 25.00
C ALA A 162 41.36 8.53 25.97
N GLY A 163 40.70 9.69 26.08
CA GLY A 163 41.10 10.76 27.01
C GLY A 163 39.97 11.70 27.38
#